data_AF-A0A816HLE1-F1
#
_entry.id   AF-A0A816HLE1-F1
#
_cell.length_a   1.000
_cell.length_b   1.000
_cell.length_c   1.000
_cell.angle_alpha   90.00
_cell.angle_beta   90.00
_cell.angle_gamma   90.00
#
_symmetry.space_group_name_H-M   'P 1'
#
loop_
_entity.id
_entity.type
_entity.pdbx_description
1 polymer ?
#
loop_
_entity_poly.entity_id
_entity_poly.type
_entity_poly.pdbx_seq_one_letter_code
_entity_poly.pdbx_strand_id
1 'polypeptide(L)'
;PFFLNSTALFAARWFAPSQRDIATAICSMANPLGLAIGSLVPSLIINDNPTWKDFFVLLIIESGLTLVSTLLLLMIFQSDPPTPPSPSEEHHQIINLKEDLANLLRNYQYLILLIGFSLGLALFNSITTLLFQLIQPSGYSSEDAGIFGAVVIVAGLFSAFLVGIIMDKTHAYRLILKILLIGACGSGIFFVLILRPSQYYPLAVSIGLMGFF
;
A
#
# COMPACT_ATOMS: atom_id res chain seq x y z
N PRO A 1 3.71 9.84 8.38
CA PRO A 1 3.92 10.88 7.33
C PRO A 1 5.37 10.99 6.84
N PHE A 2 6.36 11.14 7.72
CA PHE A 2 7.76 11.38 7.32
C PHE A 2 8.42 10.21 6.58
N PHE A 3 8.31 8.97 7.10
CA PHE A 3 8.91 7.80 6.45
C PHE A 3 8.26 7.45 5.11
N LEU A 4 6.92 7.56 5.02
CA LEU A 4 6.17 7.26 3.79
C LEU A 4 6.55 8.18 2.62
N ASN A 5 6.82 9.46 2.90
CA ASN A 5 7.18 10.44 1.89
C ASN A 5 8.70 10.49 1.63
N SER A 6 9.51 9.81 2.44
CA SER A 6 10.97 9.81 2.32
C SER A 6 11.50 8.85 1.26
N THR A 7 10.69 7.93 0.74
CA THR A 7 11.11 6.88 -0.19
C THR A 7 11.69 7.45 -1.48
N ALA A 8 11.02 8.44 -2.08
CA ALA A 8 11.47 9.09 -3.30
C ALA A 8 12.76 9.90 -3.08
N LEU A 9 12.88 10.58 -1.93
CA LEU A 9 14.09 11.33 -1.57
C LEU A 9 15.28 10.39 -1.31
N PHE A 10 15.03 9.29 -0.60
CA PHE A 10 16.02 8.25 -0.34
C PHE A 10 16.49 7.61 -1.65
N ALA A 11 15.57 7.22 -2.52
CA ALA A 11 15.89 6.67 -3.84
C ALA A 11 16.73 7.65 -4.67
N ALA A 12 16.37 8.94 -4.66
CA ALA A 12 17.10 9.98 -5.39
C ALA A 12 18.56 10.15 -4.91
N ARG A 13 18.78 10.12 -3.58
CA ARG A 13 20.10 10.33 -2.96
C ARG A 13 21.01 9.11 -2.96
N TRP A 14 20.44 7.90 -2.91
CA TRP A 14 21.22 6.66 -2.76
C TRP A 14 21.39 5.87 -4.06
N PHE A 15 20.54 6.09 -5.06
CA PHE A 15 20.53 5.30 -6.30
C PHE A 15 20.75 6.17 -7.54
N ALA A 16 21.45 5.59 -8.53
CA ALA A 16 21.65 6.20 -9.84
C ALA A 16 20.31 6.38 -10.58
N PRO A 17 20.18 7.36 -11.50
CA PRO A 17 18.91 7.70 -12.17
C PRO A 17 18.17 6.50 -12.79
N SER A 18 18.90 5.53 -13.34
CA SER A 18 18.33 4.31 -13.95
C SER A 18 17.69 3.34 -12.95
N GLN A 19 17.98 3.47 -11.66
CA GLN A 19 17.50 2.59 -10.58
C GLN A 19 16.53 3.29 -9.62
N ARG A 20 16.35 4.62 -9.73
CA ARG A 20 15.53 5.42 -8.80
C ARG A 20 14.07 4.99 -8.79
N ASP A 21 13.49 4.70 -9.95
CA ASP A 21 12.08 4.33 -10.06
C ASP A 21 11.82 2.97 -9.41
N ILE A 22 12.70 1.99 -9.66
CA ILE A 22 12.63 0.66 -9.04
C ILE A 22 12.85 0.74 -7.53
N ALA A 23 13.84 1.52 -7.07
CA ALA A 23 14.09 1.72 -5.64
C ALA A 23 12.89 2.37 -4.94
N THR A 24 12.30 3.40 -5.56
CA THR A 24 11.09 4.06 -5.05
C THR A 24 9.91 3.09 -4.97
N ALA A 25 9.73 2.25 -6.00
CA ALA A 25 8.66 1.25 -6.03
C ALA A 25 8.82 0.22 -4.90
N ILE A 26 10.01 -0.38 -4.75
CA ILE A 26 10.29 -1.36 -3.69
C ILE A 26 10.09 -0.74 -2.30
N CYS A 27 10.63 0.46 -2.05
CA CYS A 27 10.45 1.14 -0.77
C CYS A 27 8.98 1.48 -0.49
N SER A 28 8.21 1.86 -1.52
CA SER A 28 6.79 2.18 -1.37
C SER A 28 5.92 0.94 -1.11
N MET A 29 6.35 -0.24 -1.58
CA MET A 29 5.68 -1.53 -1.32
C MET A 29 5.84 -2.03 0.12
N ALA A 30 6.84 -1.53 0.87
CA ALA A 30 7.04 -1.91 2.27
C ALA A 30 5.83 -1.55 3.15
N ASN A 31 5.15 -0.43 2.85
CA ASN A 31 3.97 0.01 3.60
C ASN A 31 2.77 -0.96 3.48
N PRO A 32 2.26 -1.28 2.27
CA PRO A 32 1.21 -2.29 2.14
C PRO A 32 1.66 -3.66 2.65
N LEU A 33 2.92 -4.05 2.49
CA LEU A 33 3.40 -5.32 3.07
C LEU A 33 3.27 -5.35 4.61
N GLY A 34 3.62 -4.26 5.29
CA GLY A 34 3.42 -4.12 6.73
C GLY A 34 1.94 -4.19 7.11
N LEU A 35 1.06 -3.61 6.30
CA LEU A 35 -0.40 -3.68 6.50
C LEU A 35 -0.92 -5.12 6.38
N ALA A 36 -0.40 -5.93 5.45
CA ALA A 36 -0.78 -7.35 5.32
C ALA A 36 -0.38 -8.18 6.53
N ILE A 37 0.83 -7.93 7.06
CA ILE A 37 1.28 -8.58 8.29
C ILE A 37 0.40 -8.12 9.46
N GLY A 38 0.14 -6.83 9.56
CA GLY A 38 -0.72 -6.22 10.58
C GLY A 38 -2.19 -6.64 10.50
N SER A 39 -2.68 -7.10 9.35
CA SER A 39 -4.04 -7.68 9.25
C SER A 39 -4.10 -9.14 9.69
N LEU A 40 -3.01 -9.90 9.57
CA LEU A 40 -2.95 -11.31 9.97
C LEU A 40 -2.62 -11.50 11.45
N VAL A 41 -1.63 -10.77 11.96
CA VAL A 41 -1.10 -10.96 13.31
C VAL A 41 -2.20 -10.83 14.39
N PRO A 42 -3.09 -9.83 14.36
CA PRO A 42 -4.19 -9.74 15.32
C PRO A 42 -5.18 -10.91 15.23
N SER A 43 -5.56 -11.30 14.00
CA SER A 43 -6.49 -12.40 13.77
C SER A 43 -5.94 -13.77 14.21
N LEU A 44 -4.62 -13.94 14.31
CA LEU A 44 -4.00 -15.17 14.81
C LEU A 44 -3.85 -15.20 16.34
N ILE A 45 -3.81 -14.04 16.99
CA ILE A 45 -3.54 -13.91 18.43
C ILE A 45 -4.84 -13.75 19.23
N ILE A 46 -5.84 -13.08 18.66
CA ILE A 46 -7.08 -12.72 19.34
C ILE A 46 -8.21 -13.67 18.92
N ASN A 47 -8.86 -14.28 19.90
CA ASN A 47 -10.09 -15.07 19.70
C ASN A 47 -11.33 -14.17 19.70
N ASP A 48 -12.48 -14.68 19.24
CA ASP A 48 -13.75 -13.95 19.08
C ASP A 48 -14.27 -13.23 20.35
N ASN A 49 -13.77 -13.58 21.54
CA ASN A 49 -14.04 -12.89 22.81
C ASN A 49 -12.76 -12.23 23.36
N PRO A 50 -12.30 -11.10 22.80
CA PRO A 50 -11.07 -10.45 23.22
C PRO A 50 -11.17 -9.96 24.67
N THR A 51 -10.18 -10.32 25.49
CA THR A 51 -9.98 -9.70 26.79
C THR A 51 -9.06 -8.49 26.64
N TRP A 52 -9.18 -7.49 27.52
CA TRP A 52 -8.23 -6.37 27.59
C TRP A 52 -6.77 -6.82 27.61
N LYS A 53 -6.48 -7.97 28.25
CA LYS A 53 -5.13 -8.57 28.28
C LYS A 53 -4.60 -8.95 26.90
N ASP A 54 -5.46 -9.48 26.02
CA ASP A 54 -5.05 -9.91 24.68
C ASP A 54 -4.67 -8.71 23.82
N PHE A 55 -5.42 -7.60 23.96
CA PHE A 55 -5.10 -6.33 23.33
C PHE A 55 -3.78 -5.75 23.86
N PHE A 56 -3.54 -5.81 25.17
CA PHE A 56 -2.27 -5.38 25.76
C PHE A 56 -1.08 -6.23 25.27
N VAL A 57 -1.23 -7.55 25.16
CA VAL A 57 -0.18 -8.43 24.63
C VAL A 57 0.14 -8.08 23.18
N LEU A 58 -0.87 -7.86 22.35
CA LEU A 58 -0.70 -7.47 20.96
C LEU A 58 0.05 -6.13 20.84
N LEU A 59 -0.34 -5.12 21.61
CA LEU A 59 0.35 -3.83 21.69
C LEU A 59 1.81 -3.96 22.12
N ILE A 60 2.12 -4.84 23.08
CA ILE A 60 3.50 -5.08 23.53
C ILE A 60 4.32 -5.74 22.41
N ILE A 61 3.74 -6.70 21.68
CA ILE A 61 4.42 -7.35 20.55
C ILE A 61 4.70 -6.34 19.43
N GLU A 62 3.70 -5.55 19.03
CA GLU A 62 3.85 -4.54 17.97
C GLU A 62 4.84 -3.44 18.35
N SER A 63 4.77 -2.95 19.60
CA SER A 63 5.73 -1.95 20.09
C SER A 63 7.15 -2.51 20.17
N GLY A 64 7.31 -3.77 20.58
CA GLY A 64 8.60 -4.46 20.57
C GLY A 64 9.18 -4.58 19.16
N LEU A 65 8.39 -5.02 18.18
CA LEU A 65 8.82 -5.12 16.78
C LEU A 65 9.21 -3.75 16.20
N THR A 66 8.41 -2.73 16.51
CA THR A 66 8.68 -1.35 16.08
C THR A 66 9.94 -0.79 16.71
N LEU A 67 10.17 -1.07 17.99
CA LEU A 67 11.37 -0.66 18.72
C LEU A 67 12.62 -1.31 18.13
N VAL A 68 12.60 -2.63 17.93
CA VAL A 68 13.70 -3.36 17.31
C VAL A 68 13.99 -2.83 15.90
N SER A 69 12.95 -2.64 15.09
CA SER A 69 13.10 -2.09 13.73
C SER A 69 13.70 -0.69 13.74
N THR A 70 13.29 0.15 14.70
CA THR A 70 13.81 1.52 14.86
C THR A 70 15.26 1.51 15.32
N LEU A 71 15.63 0.64 16.27
CA LEU A 71 17.01 0.49 16.73
C LEU A 71 17.93 -0.01 15.61
N LEU A 72 17.47 -0.98 14.82
CA LEU A 72 18.20 -1.44 13.63
C LEU A 72 18.38 -0.30 12.62
N LEU A 73 17.33 0.48 12.37
CA LEU A 73 17.42 1.67 11.53
C LEU A 73 18.47 2.66 12.09
N LEU A 74 18.45 2.97 13.38
CA LEU A 74 19.43 3.89 13.98
C LEU A 74 20.87 3.37 13.96
N MET A 75 21.07 2.05 14.04
CA MET A 75 22.41 1.44 14.01
C MET A 75 22.97 1.30 12.59
N ILE A 76 22.12 1.01 11.60
CA ILE A 76 22.53 0.67 10.24
C ILE A 76 22.46 1.90 9.30
N PHE A 77 21.49 2.79 9.52
CA PHE A 77 21.22 3.87 8.60
C PHE A 77 22.29 4.95 8.68
N GLN A 78 22.89 5.23 7.53
CA GLN A 78 23.81 6.34 7.35
C GLN A 78 23.04 7.49 6.69
N SER A 79 23.30 8.72 7.14
CA SER A 79 22.58 9.92 6.67
C SER A 79 22.74 10.15 5.18
N ASP A 80 23.93 9.85 4.64
CA ASP A 80 24.30 10.02 3.24
C ASP A 80 25.20 8.83 2.80
N PRO A 81 25.16 8.41 1.53
CA PRO A 81 26.01 7.33 1.05
C PRO A 81 27.50 7.69 1.16
N PRO A 82 28.40 6.73 1.47
CA PRO A 82 29.85 6.99 1.57
C PRO A 82 30.49 7.54 0.29
N THR A 83 29.82 7.35 -0.85
CA THR A 83 30.21 7.87 -2.17
C THR A 83 28.99 8.46 -2.87
N PRO A 84 29.03 9.71 -3.36
CA PRO A 84 27.90 10.33 -4.04
C PRO A 84 27.59 9.60 -5.35
N PRO A 85 26.32 9.21 -5.62
CA PRO A 85 25.97 8.37 -6.76
C PRO A 85 25.96 9.10 -8.12
N SER A 86 26.12 10.43 -8.16
CA SER A 86 26.34 11.16 -9.41
C SER A 86 27.08 12.50 -9.20
N PRO A 87 27.86 12.99 -10.19
CA PRO A 87 28.50 14.31 -10.14
C PRO A 87 27.52 15.50 -10.13
N SER A 88 26.22 15.26 -10.31
CA SER A 88 25.20 16.30 -10.44
C SER A 88 24.47 16.62 -9.13
N GLU A 89 24.88 16.06 -7.99
CA GLU A 89 24.33 16.37 -6.67
C GLU A 89 24.70 17.79 -6.14
N GLU A 90 25.51 18.55 -6.87
CA GLU A 90 25.83 19.94 -6.53
C GLU A 90 24.69 20.93 -6.83
N HIS A 91 23.69 20.56 -7.64
CA HIS A 91 22.53 21.42 -7.87
C HIS A 91 21.49 21.22 -6.76
N HIS A 92 21.67 21.95 -5.67
CA HIS A 92 20.55 22.33 -4.80
C HIS A 92 19.51 23.06 -5.68
N GLN A 93 18.55 22.31 -6.24
CA GLN A 93 17.37 22.93 -6.83
C GLN A 93 16.68 23.69 -5.70
N ILE A 94 16.62 25.02 -5.82
CA ILE A 94 15.87 25.88 -4.91
C ILE A 94 14.40 25.57 -5.17
N ILE A 95 13.82 24.66 -4.38
CA ILE A 95 12.42 24.27 -4.49
C ILE A 95 11.57 25.40 -3.90
N ASN A 96 10.92 26.19 -4.76
CA ASN A 96 9.91 27.15 -4.33
C ASN A 96 8.58 26.41 -4.14
N LEU A 97 8.45 25.72 -3.01
CA LEU A 97 7.32 24.85 -2.68
C LEU A 97 5.94 25.47 -2.97
N LYS A 98 5.77 26.77 -2.69
CA LYS A 98 4.50 27.47 -2.93
C LYS A 98 4.19 27.62 -4.41
N GLU A 99 5.20 27.96 -5.22
CA GLU A 99 5.05 28.17 -6.65
C GLU A 99 4.85 26.84 -7.39
N ASP A 100 5.64 25.82 -7.03
CA ASP A 100 5.51 24.47 -7.57
C ASP A 100 4.16 23.85 -7.24
N LEU A 101 3.69 24.00 -5.99
CA LEU A 101 2.37 23.53 -5.58
C LEU A 101 1.25 24.27 -6.32
N ALA A 102 1.36 25.59 -6.49
CA ALA A 102 0.38 26.36 -7.26
C ALA A 102 0.35 25.93 -8.73
N ASN A 103 1.50 25.64 -9.32
CA ASN A 103 1.61 25.14 -10.69
C ASN A 103 1.01 23.73 -10.84
N LEU A 104 1.26 22.84 -9.89
CA LEU A 104 0.65 21.50 -9.84
C LEU A 104 -0.88 21.58 -9.74
N LEU A 105 -1.41 22.39 -8.82
CA LEU A 105 -2.85 22.55 -8.63
C LEU A 105 -3.55 23.24 -9.80
N ARG A 106 -2.84 23.99 -10.64
CA ARG A 106 -3.38 24.55 -11.89
C ARG A 106 -3.35 23.57 -13.05
N ASN A 107 -2.59 22.48 -12.95
CA ASN A 107 -2.46 21.49 -14.01
C ASN A 107 -3.65 20.51 -13.99
N TYR A 108 -4.53 20.63 -14.98
CA TYR A 108 -5.71 19.77 -15.12
C TYR A 108 -5.38 18.28 -15.20
N GLN A 109 -4.29 17.89 -15.88
CA GLN A 109 -3.89 16.48 -15.99
C GLN A 109 -3.44 15.93 -14.63
N TYR A 110 -2.72 16.75 -13.85
CA TYR A 110 -2.33 16.40 -12.50
C TYR A 110 -3.54 16.25 -11.59
N LEU A 111 -4.53 17.16 -11.66
CA LEU A 111 -5.75 17.07 -10.85
C LEU A 111 -6.55 15.79 -11.14
N ILE A 112 -6.67 15.37 -12.40
CA ILE A 112 -7.32 14.10 -12.74
C ILE A 112 -6.59 12.93 -12.09
N LEU A 113 -5.25 12.91 -12.18
CA LEU A 113 -4.44 11.85 -11.59
C LEU A 113 -4.54 11.84 -10.06
N LEU A 114 -4.52 13.03 -9.44
CA LEU A 114 -4.65 13.21 -8.00
C LEU A 114 -5.98 12.67 -7.48
N ILE A 115 -7.10 12.99 -8.16
CA ILE A 115 -8.43 12.49 -7.80
C ILE A 115 -8.49 10.97 -7.96
N GLY A 116 -8.01 10.43 -9.09
CA GLY A 116 -8.00 8.99 -9.34
C GLY A 116 -7.18 8.22 -8.29
N PHE A 117 -5.97 8.70 -7.99
CA PHE A 117 -5.13 8.12 -6.95
C PHE A 117 -5.78 8.20 -5.56
N SER A 118 -6.37 9.35 -5.22
CA SER A 118 -7.02 9.55 -3.91
C SER A 118 -8.23 8.63 -3.74
N LEU A 119 -9.03 8.44 -4.78
CA LEU A 119 -10.17 7.50 -4.77
C LEU A 119 -9.70 6.06 -4.58
N GLY A 120 -8.66 5.62 -5.32
CA GLY A 120 -8.08 4.30 -5.15
C GLY A 120 -7.55 4.08 -3.73
N LEU A 121 -6.80 5.04 -3.20
CA LEU A 121 -6.27 4.97 -1.84
C LEU A 121 -7.38 4.97 -0.78
N ALA A 122 -8.43 5.78 -0.96
CA ALA A 122 -9.57 5.83 -0.06
C ALA A 122 -10.36 4.51 -0.05
N LEU A 123 -10.61 3.93 -1.23
CA LEU A 123 -11.27 2.63 -1.36
C LEU A 123 -10.44 1.55 -0.67
N PHE A 124 -9.15 1.45 -0.97
CA PHE A 124 -8.24 0.48 -0.37
C PHE A 124 -8.22 0.57 1.16
N ASN A 125 -8.08 1.78 1.71
CA ASN A 125 -8.10 1.98 3.17
C ASN A 125 -9.46 1.66 3.78
N SER A 126 -10.56 2.04 3.12
CA SER A 126 -11.92 1.79 3.62
C SER A 126 -12.22 0.30 3.66
N ILE A 127 -11.92 -0.42 2.58
CA ILE A 127 -12.13 -1.87 2.49
C ILE A 127 -11.28 -2.57 3.54
N THR A 128 -9.98 -2.26 3.64
CA THR A 128 -9.09 -2.93 4.62
C THR A 128 -9.53 -2.67 6.06
N THR A 129 -10.02 -1.46 6.38
CA THR A 129 -10.47 -1.11 7.73
C THR A 129 -11.82 -1.73 8.08
N LEU A 130 -12.75 -1.77 7.13
CA LEU A 130 -14.13 -2.19 7.36
C LEU A 130 -14.40 -3.63 6.89
N LEU A 131 -13.36 -4.38 6.48
CA LEU A 131 -13.52 -5.71 5.89
C LEU A 131 -14.30 -6.65 6.81
N PHE A 132 -13.92 -6.69 8.09
CA PHE A 132 -14.62 -7.52 9.08
C PHE A 132 -16.11 -7.13 9.17
N GLN A 133 -16.43 -5.83 9.23
CA GLN A 133 -17.81 -5.34 9.31
C GLN A 133 -18.63 -5.68 8.07
N LEU A 134 -18.00 -5.80 6.90
CA LEU A 134 -18.65 -6.19 5.66
C LEU A 134 -18.98 -7.69 5.62
N ILE A 135 -18.09 -8.54 6.14
CA ILE A 135 -18.26 -10.00 6.07
C ILE A 135 -18.95 -10.61 7.29
N GLN A 136 -18.88 -9.95 8.46
CA GLN A 136 -19.49 -10.43 9.71
C GLN A 136 -21.00 -10.70 9.58
N PRO A 137 -21.82 -9.86 8.89
CA PRO A 137 -23.25 -10.14 8.69
C PRO A 137 -23.52 -11.42 7.89
N SER A 138 -22.55 -11.89 7.10
CA SER A 138 -22.64 -13.11 6.31
C SER A 138 -22.19 -14.37 7.08
N GLY A 139 -21.76 -14.21 8.35
CA GLY A 139 -21.36 -15.31 9.23
C GLY A 139 -19.88 -15.70 9.16
N TYR A 140 -19.02 -14.86 8.58
CA TYR A 140 -17.57 -15.08 8.55
C TYR A 140 -16.91 -14.65 9.86
N SER A 141 -15.86 -15.36 10.26
CA SER A 141 -15.16 -15.14 11.54
C SER A 141 -14.18 -13.96 11.47
N SER A 142 -13.63 -13.59 12.63
CA SER A 142 -12.52 -12.63 12.74
C SER A 142 -11.22 -13.13 12.10
N GLU A 143 -11.02 -14.45 12.07
CA GLU A 143 -9.91 -15.11 11.37
C GLU A 143 -10.06 -14.96 9.85
N ASP A 144 -11.26 -15.21 9.32
CA ASP A 144 -11.57 -15.06 7.89
C ASP A 144 -11.31 -13.63 7.41
N ALA A 145 -11.65 -12.63 8.23
CA ALA A 145 -11.37 -11.22 7.91
C ALA A 145 -9.88 -10.92 7.83
N GLY A 146 -9.06 -11.50 8.71
CA GLY A 146 -7.60 -11.36 8.66
C GLY A 146 -7.01 -11.97 7.40
N ILE A 147 -7.45 -13.18 7.04
CA ILE A 147 -7.03 -13.88 5.82
C ILE A 147 -7.44 -13.08 4.58
N PHE A 148 -8.70 -12.66 4.49
CA PHE A 148 -9.18 -11.87 3.38
C PHE A 148 -8.47 -10.52 3.27
N GLY A 149 -8.16 -9.87 4.39
CA GLY A 149 -7.38 -8.63 4.42
C GLY A 149 -6.00 -8.83 3.81
N ALA A 150 -5.31 -9.91 4.17
CA ALA A 150 -4.04 -10.27 3.56
C ALA A 150 -4.18 -10.61 2.07
N VAL A 151 -5.25 -11.30 1.66
CA VAL A 151 -5.48 -11.64 0.25
C VAL A 151 -5.64 -10.38 -0.60
N VAL A 152 -6.41 -9.36 -0.17
CA VAL A 152 -6.51 -8.07 -0.88
C VAL A 152 -5.12 -7.46 -1.07
N ILE A 153 -4.35 -7.38 0.01
CA ILE A 153 -3.10 -6.65 0.01
C ILE A 153 -2.03 -7.38 -0.80
N VAL A 154 -1.92 -8.70 -0.66
CA VAL A 154 -0.97 -9.53 -1.42
C VAL A 154 -1.33 -9.54 -2.91
N ALA A 155 -2.62 -9.65 -3.26
CA ALA A 155 -3.06 -9.55 -4.65
C ALA A 155 -2.74 -8.17 -5.25
N GLY A 156 -2.92 -7.10 -4.49
CA GLY A 156 -2.54 -5.75 -4.91
C GLY A 156 -1.04 -5.55 -5.06
N LEU A 157 -0.22 -6.10 -4.16
CA LEU A 157 1.24 -6.10 -4.28
C LEU A 157 1.69 -6.83 -5.56
N PHE A 158 1.13 -8.00 -5.82
CA PHE A 158 1.42 -8.78 -7.02
C PHE A 158 1.01 -8.03 -8.30
N SER A 159 -0.19 -7.44 -8.30
CA SER A 159 -0.68 -6.62 -9.42
C SER A 159 0.20 -5.41 -9.66
N ALA A 160 0.56 -4.65 -8.62
CA ALA A 160 1.41 -3.47 -8.73
C ALA A 160 2.77 -3.80 -9.37
N PHE A 161 3.36 -4.95 -9.00
CA PHE A 161 4.59 -5.44 -9.61
C PHE A 161 4.41 -5.79 -11.10
N LEU A 162 3.38 -6.57 -11.42
CA LEU A 162 3.09 -7.01 -12.79
C LEU A 162 2.76 -5.83 -13.71
N VAL A 163 1.88 -4.95 -13.24
CA VAL A 163 1.46 -3.73 -13.94
C VAL A 163 2.64 -2.77 -14.11
N GLY A 164 3.51 -2.64 -13.11
CA GLY A 164 4.75 -1.85 -13.22
C GLY A 164 5.63 -2.32 -14.38
N ILE A 165 5.90 -3.63 -14.48
CA ILE A 165 6.67 -4.20 -15.60
C ILE A 165 5.99 -3.94 -16.95
N ILE A 166 4.66 -4.08 -17.01
CA ILE A 166 3.90 -3.84 -18.24
C ILE A 166 3.95 -2.34 -18.62
N MET A 167 3.82 -1.44 -17.65
CA MET A 167 3.91 0.01 -17.85
C MET A 167 5.30 0.41 -18.36
N ASP A 168 6.36 -0.15 -17.78
CA ASP A 168 7.73 0.14 -18.19
C ASP A 168 8.03 -0.32 -19.62
N LYS A 169 7.42 -1.43 -20.08
CA LYS A 169 7.61 -1.94 -21.44
C LYS A 169 6.72 -1.27 -22.48
N THR A 170 5.48 -0.96 -22.12
CA THR A 170 4.47 -0.49 -23.10
C THR A 170 4.34 1.03 -23.12
N HIS A 171 4.78 1.72 -22.06
CA HIS A 171 4.54 3.15 -21.81
C HIS A 171 3.06 3.57 -21.94
N ALA A 172 2.13 2.62 -21.85
CA ALA A 172 0.69 2.83 -22.06
C ALA A 172 -0.03 3.27 -20.78
N TYR A 173 0.55 4.19 -20.02
CA TYR A 173 0.11 4.63 -18.68
C TYR A 173 -1.39 4.96 -18.60
N ARG A 174 -1.91 5.71 -19.59
CA ARG A 174 -3.33 6.14 -19.62
C ARG A 174 -4.30 4.99 -19.85
N LEU A 175 -3.92 4.01 -20.67
CA LEU A 175 -4.78 2.86 -20.97
C LEU A 175 -4.84 1.94 -19.75
N ILE A 176 -3.68 1.67 -19.14
CA ILE A 176 -3.55 0.80 -17.98
C ILE A 176 -4.34 1.37 -16.80
N LEU A 177 -4.20 2.67 -16.51
CA LEU A 177 -5.00 3.33 -15.47
C LEU A 177 -6.51 3.23 -15.70
N LYS A 178 -6.99 3.36 -16.94
CA LYS A 178 -8.41 3.19 -17.26
C LYS A 178 -8.89 1.76 -17.02
N ILE A 179 -8.07 0.76 -17.40
CA ILE A 179 -8.39 -0.65 -17.20
C ILE A 179 -8.47 -0.97 -15.70
N LEU A 180 -7.50 -0.50 -14.91
CA LEU A 180 -7.50 -0.69 -13.46
C LEU A 180 -8.74 -0.07 -12.80
N LEU A 181 -9.07 1.19 -13.11
CA LEU A 181 -10.25 1.84 -12.55
C LEU A 181 -11.57 1.13 -12.91
N ILE A 182 -11.72 0.70 -14.17
CA ILE A 182 -12.91 -0.05 -14.59
C ILE A 182 -12.96 -1.42 -13.91
N GLY A 183 -11.81 -2.09 -13.79
CA GLY A 183 -11.67 -3.36 -13.09
C GLY A 183 -11.97 -3.25 -11.59
N ALA A 184 -11.58 -2.16 -10.94
CA ALA A 184 -11.84 -1.90 -9.52
C ALA A 184 -13.34 -1.73 -9.27
N CYS A 185 -14.04 -0.98 -10.13
CA CYS A 185 -15.50 -0.88 -10.08
C CYS A 185 -16.17 -2.24 -10.32
N GLY A 186 -15.71 -3.00 -11.31
CA GLY A 186 -16.26 -4.32 -11.64
C GLY A 186 -16.07 -5.34 -10.52
N SER A 187 -14.89 -5.38 -9.91
CA SER A 187 -14.56 -6.27 -8.79
C SER A 187 -15.36 -5.91 -7.53
N GLY A 188 -15.56 -4.62 -7.26
CA GLY A 188 -16.43 -4.16 -6.16
C GLY A 188 -17.88 -4.61 -6.32
N ILE A 189 -18.45 -4.51 -7.53
CA ILE A 189 -19.80 -5.03 -7.82
C ILE A 189 -19.84 -6.55 -7.64
N PHE A 190 -18.84 -7.25 -8.17
CA PHE A 190 -18.73 -8.71 -8.06
C PHE A 190 -18.65 -9.19 -6.61
N PHE A 191 -17.91 -8.48 -5.75
CA PHE A 191 -17.85 -8.74 -4.31
C PHE A 191 -19.22 -8.63 -3.65
N VAL A 192 -19.97 -7.55 -3.90
CA VAL A 192 -21.31 -7.35 -3.32
C VAL A 192 -22.28 -8.46 -3.76
N LEU A 193 -22.19 -8.95 -5.00
CA LEU A 193 -23.05 -10.02 -5.51
C LEU A 193 -22.75 -11.39 -4.90
N ILE A 194 -21.48 -11.66 -4.57
CA ILE A 194 -20.98 -12.93 -4.01
C ILE A 194 -21.04 -12.97 -2.50
N LEU A 195 -21.23 -11.82 -1.84
CA LEU A 195 -21.37 -11.72 -0.38
C LEU A 195 -22.62 -12.48 0.09
N ARG A 196 -22.44 -13.79 0.30
CA ARG A 196 -23.46 -14.76 0.71
C ARG A 196 -22.88 -15.69 1.78
N PRO A 197 -23.72 -16.21 2.69
CA PRO A 197 -23.29 -17.20 3.66
C PRO A 197 -22.77 -18.47 2.97
N SER A 198 -21.75 -19.12 3.54
CA SER A 198 -21.19 -20.43 3.14
C SER A 198 -20.38 -20.52 1.83
N GLN A 199 -19.99 -19.40 1.21
CA GLN A 199 -19.20 -19.38 -0.04
C GLN A 199 -17.79 -18.79 0.15
N TYR A 200 -16.93 -19.50 0.89
CA TYR A 200 -15.58 -19.04 1.22
C TYR A 200 -14.68 -18.80 0.00
N TYR A 201 -14.53 -19.80 -0.89
CA TYR A 201 -13.61 -19.68 -2.04
C TYR A 201 -14.02 -18.61 -3.06
N PRO A 202 -15.30 -18.51 -3.49
CA PRO A 202 -15.72 -17.43 -4.38
C PRO A 202 -15.51 -16.03 -3.77
N LEU A 203 -15.71 -15.89 -2.46
CA LEU A 203 -15.49 -14.64 -1.75
C LEU A 203 -14.00 -14.30 -1.67
N ALA A 204 -13.13 -15.28 -1.38
CA ALA A 204 -11.68 -15.07 -1.40
C ALA A 204 -11.20 -14.59 -2.79
N VAL A 205 -11.74 -15.17 -3.87
CA VAL A 205 -11.40 -14.77 -5.24
C VAL A 205 -11.90 -13.36 -5.56
N SER A 206 -13.12 -13.00 -5.16
CA SER A 206 -13.65 -11.64 -5.41
C SER A 206 -12.84 -10.57 -4.67
N ILE A 207 -12.44 -10.87 -3.44
CA ILE A 207 -11.57 -10.03 -2.60
C ILE A 207 -10.17 -9.92 -3.22
N GLY A 208 -9.60 -11.01 -3.72
CA GLY A 208 -8.33 -10.99 -4.46
C GLY A 208 -8.40 -10.16 -5.74
N LEU A 209 -9.51 -10.26 -6.49
CA LEU A 209 -9.74 -9.42 -7.67
C LEU A 209 -9.87 -7.94 -7.31
N MET A 210 -10.53 -7.62 -6.20
CA MET A 210 -10.59 -6.25 -5.68
C MET A 210 -9.23 -5.72 -5.27
N GLY A 211 -8.35 -6.57 -4.73
CA GLY A 211 -6.96 -6.18 -4.46
C GLY A 211 -6.16 -5.96 -5.73
N PHE A 212 -6.41 -6.77 -6.77
CA PHE A 212 -5.66 -6.73 -8.02
C PHE A 212 -5.90 -5.46 -8.85
N PHE A 213 -7.12 -4.92 -8.87
CA PHE A 213 -7.50 -3.77 -9.69
C PHE A 213 -7.52 -2.45 -8.93
#